data_AF-A0A0F7N7U2-F1
#
_entry.id   AF-A0A0F7N7U2-F1
#
_cell.length_a   1.000
_cell.length_b   1.000
_cell.length_c   1.000
_cell.angle_alpha   90.00
_cell.angle_beta   90.00
_cell.angle_gamma   90.00
#
_symmetry.space_group_name_H-M   'P 1'
#
loop_
_entity.id
_entity.type
_entity.pdbx_description
1 polymer ?
#
loop_
_entity_poly.entity_id
_entity_poly.type
_entity_poly.pdbx_seq_one_letter_code
_entity_poly.pdbx_strand_id
1 'polypeptide(L)'
;MTGELGSLGALAAANGGVLVCAEALAAGWSSGVLVRRLRKEGWRKVRAGVWVEPGRVPDLRLRLRVAQAGRPELVVSHSAAAHLLGVEVLAVRPEFTHVRSRGRAPEGCLLHRTALSDDEIVSVAGLRVTDASRTLVDLLRTAERDAALVAVESALTRRPLAPGGGWPRRWREQVTDLHAVSEALAGIGQRRGVVQARQRLALVDPRSGSPAETVARLRMYDAGLRPLSQVPFTAPNGRRIRVDFFFPVAGLVVEIEGYGFHGGRAAHRADVERFNDLGRCPEVRRMLRFTAADAFERPQRMLHAIRAALGEIAAGGSHPADAAARAAASAGASSAAAEVTASATAAA
;
A
#
# COMPACT_ATOMS: atom_id res chain seq x y z
N MET A 1 3.60 20.64 -50.10
CA MET A 1 2.57 19.61 -49.85
C MET A 1 2.45 19.39 -48.35
N THR A 2 1.48 20.05 -47.73
CA THR A 2 1.15 19.86 -46.31
C THR A 2 0.27 18.63 -46.20
N GLY A 3 0.89 17.45 -46.06
CA GLY A 3 0.18 16.31 -45.47
C GLY A 3 -0.38 16.72 -44.12
N GLU A 4 -1.56 16.24 -43.75
CA GLU A 4 -2.21 16.54 -42.48
C GLU A 4 -1.30 16.16 -41.31
N LEU A 5 -0.46 17.10 -40.87
CA LEU A 5 0.30 16.97 -39.64
C LEU A 5 -0.73 16.84 -38.51
N GLY A 6 -0.73 15.71 -37.82
CA GLY A 6 -1.60 15.47 -36.67
C GLY A 6 -1.48 16.60 -35.63
N SER A 7 -2.54 16.87 -34.87
CA SER A 7 -2.55 18.03 -33.96
C SER A 7 -1.46 17.93 -32.86
N LEU A 8 -0.88 19.06 -32.45
CA LEU A 8 0.08 19.09 -31.32
C LEU A 8 -0.55 18.54 -30.03
N GLY A 9 -1.85 18.79 -29.84
CA GLY A 9 -2.64 18.20 -28.77
C GLY A 9 -2.71 16.67 -28.83
N ALA A 10 -2.87 16.08 -30.01
CA ALA A 10 -2.87 14.62 -30.17
C ALA A 10 -1.50 13.99 -29.84
N LEU A 11 -0.41 14.62 -30.31
CA LEU A 11 0.95 14.19 -29.94
C LEU A 11 1.18 14.28 -28.42
N ALA A 12 0.73 15.36 -27.80
CA ALA A 12 0.87 15.53 -26.36
C ALA A 12 -0.08 14.64 -25.55
N ALA A 13 -1.26 14.30 -26.07
CA ALA A 13 -2.25 13.48 -25.38
C ALA A 13 -1.71 12.09 -25.05
N ALA A 14 -0.91 11.49 -25.94
CA ALA A 14 -0.22 10.22 -25.70
C ALA A 14 0.70 10.29 -24.47
N ASN A 15 1.32 11.45 -24.25
CA ASN A 15 2.17 11.76 -23.10
C ASN A 15 1.41 12.61 -22.06
N GLY A 16 0.07 12.52 -22.07
CA GLY A 16 -0.92 13.31 -21.34
C GLY A 16 -0.50 14.74 -21.00
N GLY A 17 -0.34 15.54 -22.05
CA GLY A 17 -0.13 16.98 -22.02
C GLY A 17 1.34 17.39 -22.13
N VAL A 18 2.27 16.45 -22.30
CA VAL A 18 3.70 16.75 -22.50
C VAL A 18 4.05 16.54 -23.97
N LEU A 19 4.62 17.56 -24.61
CA LEU A 19 5.15 17.46 -25.97
C LEU A 19 6.67 17.46 -25.94
N VAL A 20 7.28 16.42 -26.51
CA VAL A 20 8.72 16.34 -26.74
C VAL A 20 9.00 16.75 -28.18
N CYS A 21 9.81 17.80 -28.37
CA CYS A 21 10.10 18.31 -29.72
C CYS A 21 10.71 17.23 -30.62
N ALA A 22 11.55 16.34 -30.08
CA ALA A 22 12.13 15.24 -30.85
C ALA A 22 11.06 14.31 -31.44
N GLU A 23 9.99 14.01 -30.71
CA GLU A 23 8.87 13.20 -31.20
C GLU A 23 8.08 13.94 -32.29
N ALA A 24 7.83 15.23 -32.10
CA ALA A 24 7.16 16.04 -33.12
C ALA A 24 8.00 16.16 -34.41
N LEU A 25 9.32 16.32 -34.29
CA LEU A 25 10.25 16.32 -35.43
C LEU A 25 10.23 14.97 -36.15
N ALA A 26 10.25 13.86 -35.41
CA ALA A 26 10.14 12.51 -35.97
C ALA A 26 8.78 12.29 -36.67
N ALA A 27 7.72 12.94 -36.20
CA ALA A 27 6.40 12.97 -36.83
C ALA A 27 6.29 13.94 -38.02
N GLY A 28 7.41 14.50 -38.52
CA GLY A 28 7.48 15.31 -39.73
C GLY A 28 7.29 16.82 -39.52
N TRP A 29 7.23 17.31 -38.28
CA TRP A 29 7.20 18.74 -38.02
C TRP A 29 8.54 19.40 -38.31
N SER A 30 8.53 20.60 -38.88
CA SER A 30 9.74 21.42 -38.94
C SER A 30 9.93 22.19 -37.63
N SER A 31 11.18 22.29 -37.15
CA SER A 31 11.51 22.91 -35.86
C SER A 31 11.00 24.36 -35.74
N GLY A 32 11.18 25.16 -36.81
CA GLY A 32 10.73 26.55 -36.84
C GLY A 32 9.21 26.71 -36.79
N VAL A 33 8.47 25.88 -37.54
CA VAL A 33 7.00 25.89 -37.54
C VAL A 33 6.47 25.40 -36.19
N LEU A 34 7.06 24.34 -35.63
CA LEU A 34 6.69 23.78 -34.33
C LEU A 34 6.80 24.82 -33.22
N VAL A 35 7.97 25.46 -33.05
CA VAL A 35 8.19 26.43 -31.97
C VAL A 35 7.29 27.66 -32.13
N ARG A 36 7.09 28.14 -33.37
CA ARG A 36 6.17 29.25 -33.64
C ARG A 36 4.74 28.90 -33.24
N ARG A 37 4.29 27.69 -33.58
CA ARG A 37 2.94 27.21 -33.26
C ARG A 37 2.74 27.02 -31.76
N LEU A 38 3.69 26.38 -31.07
CA LEU A 38 3.66 26.21 -29.61
C LEU A 38 3.51 27.55 -28.88
N ARG A 39 4.27 28.58 -29.29
CA ARG A 39 4.15 29.92 -28.71
C ARG A 39 2.79 30.56 -28.98
N LYS A 40 2.28 30.45 -30.22
CA LYS A 40 0.97 31.00 -30.60
C LYS A 40 -0.18 30.35 -29.83
N GLU A 41 -0.09 29.05 -29.59
CA GLU A 41 -1.10 28.26 -28.87
C GLU A 41 -0.92 28.31 -27.34
N GLY A 42 0.03 29.11 -26.81
CA GLY A 42 0.19 29.32 -25.37
C GLY A 42 0.88 28.19 -24.61
N TRP A 43 1.57 27.27 -25.30
CA TRP A 43 2.27 26.17 -24.65
C TRP A 43 3.38 26.68 -23.75
N ARG A 44 3.53 26.05 -22.57
CA ARG A 44 4.54 26.44 -21.60
C ARG A 44 5.80 25.61 -21.79
N LYS A 45 6.91 26.27 -22.10
CA LYS A 45 8.23 25.62 -22.13
C LYS A 45 8.66 25.28 -20.71
N VAL A 46 8.94 24.01 -20.44
CA VAL A 46 9.43 23.57 -19.12
C VAL A 46 10.93 23.33 -19.14
N ARG A 47 11.48 22.84 -20.25
CA ARG A 47 12.92 22.76 -20.50
C ARG A 47 13.23 22.77 -22.00
N ALA A 48 14.50 22.71 -22.36
CA ALA A 48 14.91 22.55 -23.76
C ALA A 48 14.23 21.31 -24.36
N GLY A 49 13.50 21.51 -25.47
CA GLY A 49 12.81 20.45 -26.20
C GLY A 49 11.56 19.87 -25.55
N VAL A 50 11.10 20.37 -24.39
CA VAL A 50 9.91 19.84 -23.68
C VAL A 50 8.95 20.96 -23.33
N TRP A 51 7.70 20.79 -23.79
CA TRP A 51 6.61 21.74 -23.63
C TRP A 51 5.41 21.07 -22.96
N VAL A 52 4.65 21.86 -22.22
CA VAL A 52 3.42 21.41 -21.55
C VAL A 52 2.24 22.17 -22.13
N GLU A 53 1.16 21.42 -22.34
CA GLU A 53 -0.12 21.90 -22.84
C GLU A 53 -0.69 23.03 -21.94
N PRO A 54 -1.30 24.08 -22.53
CA PRO A 54 -1.92 25.16 -21.77
C PRO A 54 -2.98 24.65 -20.78
N GLY A 55 -3.14 25.35 -19.65
CA GLY A 55 -4.19 25.04 -18.66
C GLY A 55 -3.95 23.79 -17.80
N ARG A 56 -2.86 23.05 -18.01
CA ARG A 56 -2.54 21.86 -17.20
C ARG A 56 -2.07 22.24 -15.80
N VAL A 57 -2.81 21.74 -14.81
CA VAL A 57 -2.45 21.85 -13.39
C VAL A 57 -1.27 20.90 -13.10
N PRO A 58 -0.20 21.38 -12.44
CA PRO A 58 0.91 20.51 -12.05
C PRO A 58 0.48 19.42 -11.06
N ASP A 59 0.54 18.17 -11.51
CA ASP A 59 0.34 16.99 -10.67
C ASP A 59 1.60 16.10 -10.67
N LEU A 60 1.56 15.00 -9.91
CA LEU A 60 2.66 14.04 -9.85
C LEU A 60 2.98 13.47 -11.24
N ARG A 61 1.97 13.04 -12.01
CA ARG A 61 2.14 12.37 -13.31
C ARG A 61 2.83 13.29 -14.32
N LEU A 62 2.42 14.55 -14.37
CA LEU A 62 3.02 15.57 -15.22
C LEU A 62 4.49 15.81 -14.86
N ARG A 63 4.79 15.94 -13.56
CA ARG A 63 6.18 16.10 -13.09
C ARG A 63 7.06 14.92 -13.50
N LEU A 64 6.57 13.69 -13.32
CA LEU A 64 7.31 12.48 -13.69
C LEU A 64 7.55 12.41 -15.21
N ARG A 65 6.54 12.73 -16.02
CA ARG A 65 6.65 12.73 -17.48
C ARG A 65 7.61 13.79 -18.00
N VAL A 66 7.56 15.01 -17.47
CA VAL A 66 8.50 16.08 -17.84
C VAL A 66 9.94 15.67 -17.52
N ALA A 67 10.16 15.01 -16.37
CA ALA A 67 11.48 14.53 -15.99
C ALA A 67 11.99 13.44 -16.96
N GLN A 68 11.18 12.43 -17.30
CA GLN A 68 11.56 11.38 -18.25
C GLN A 68 11.70 11.89 -19.69
N ALA A 69 10.87 12.83 -20.12
CA ALA A 69 10.99 13.45 -21.44
C ALA A 69 12.36 14.13 -21.63
N GLY A 70 12.91 14.73 -20.58
CA GLY A 70 14.24 15.33 -20.63
C GLY A 70 15.39 14.36 -20.32
N ARG A 71 15.09 13.18 -19.78
CA ARG A 71 16.02 12.19 -19.25
C ARG A 71 15.39 10.78 -19.31
N PRO A 72 15.31 10.18 -20.52
CA PRO A 72 14.57 8.94 -20.74
C PRO A 72 15.18 7.72 -20.01
N GLU A 73 16.40 7.84 -19.50
CA GLU A 73 17.08 6.82 -18.71
C GLU A 73 16.57 6.70 -17.26
N LEU A 74 15.81 7.70 -16.79
CA LEU A 74 15.24 7.68 -15.44
C LEU A 74 14.08 6.69 -15.35
N VAL A 75 14.03 5.91 -14.28
CA VAL A 75 12.92 4.99 -13.99
C VAL A 75 12.20 5.47 -12.74
N VAL A 76 10.88 5.69 -12.80
CA VAL A 76 10.07 6.07 -11.63
C VAL A 76 10.16 4.95 -10.60
N SER A 77 10.43 5.26 -9.34
CA SER A 77 10.63 4.25 -8.29
C SER A 77 9.98 4.64 -6.95
N HIS A 78 10.11 3.76 -5.94
CA HIS A 78 9.69 4.01 -4.56
C HIS A 78 8.22 4.46 -4.47
N SER A 79 7.92 5.53 -3.72
CA SER A 79 6.53 5.93 -3.43
C SER A 79 5.77 6.37 -4.68
N ALA A 80 6.45 7.02 -5.65
CA ALA A 80 5.85 7.36 -6.94
C ALA A 80 5.48 6.11 -7.74
N ALA A 81 6.39 5.12 -7.81
CA ALA A 81 6.10 3.87 -8.52
C ALA A 81 4.96 3.11 -7.87
N ALA A 82 4.97 2.98 -6.54
CA ALA A 82 3.91 2.33 -5.78
C ALA A 82 2.55 2.99 -6.08
N HIS A 83 2.49 4.33 -6.03
CA HIS A 83 1.28 5.07 -6.37
C HIS A 83 0.80 4.81 -7.81
N LEU A 84 1.71 4.77 -8.79
CA LEU A 84 1.35 4.49 -10.19
C LEU A 84 0.87 3.04 -10.39
N LEU A 85 1.41 2.08 -9.63
CA LEU A 85 0.99 0.68 -9.61
C LEU A 85 -0.31 0.45 -8.82
N GLY A 86 -0.92 1.51 -8.28
CA GLY A 86 -2.15 1.43 -7.50
C GLY A 86 -1.96 0.91 -6.08
N VAL A 87 -0.73 0.87 -5.57
CA VAL A 87 -0.39 0.52 -4.19
C VAL A 87 -0.58 1.74 -3.29
N GLU A 88 -1.24 1.56 -2.15
CA GLU A 88 -1.42 2.66 -1.19
C GLU A 88 -0.10 2.97 -0.49
N VAL A 89 0.17 4.26 -0.32
CA VAL A 89 1.36 4.76 0.37
C VAL A 89 0.96 5.91 1.29
N LEU A 90 1.69 6.08 2.39
CA LEU A 90 1.41 7.14 3.36
C LEU A 90 1.75 8.54 2.83
N ALA A 91 2.75 8.63 1.96
CA ALA A 91 3.12 9.86 1.28
C ALA A 91 3.70 9.52 -0.10
N VAL A 92 3.37 10.34 -1.09
CA VAL A 92 3.92 10.20 -2.44
C VAL A 92 4.90 11.32 -2.70
N ARG A 93 6.11 10.99 -3.13
CA ARG A 93 7.11 11.93 -3.63
C ARG A 93 7.45 11.59 -5.07
N PRO A 94 7.81 12.57 -5.92
CA PRO A 94 8.35 12.28 -7.25
C PRO A 94 9.76 11.73 -7.12
N GLU A 95 9.92 10.42 -7.34
CA GLU A 95 11.16 9.69 -7.13
C GLU A 95 11.57 8.89 -8.36
N PHE A 96 12.88 8.85 -8.61
CA PHE A 96 13.48 8.11 -9.70
C PHE A 96 14.65 7.26 -9.22
N THR A 97 14.94 6.17 -9.93
CA THR A 97 16.17 5.39 -9.82
C THR A 97 16.93 5.44 -11.15
N HIS A 98 18.26 5.59 -11.09
CA HIS A 98 19.12 5.40 -12.26
C HIS A 98 20.53 4.94 -11.84
N VAL A 99 21.06 3.94 -12.54
CA VAL A 99 22.32 3.24 -12.19
C VAL A 99 23.55 4.14 -12.33
N ARG A 100 23.60 4.97 -13.39
CA ARG A 100 24.84 5.66 -13.81
C ARG A 100 24.75 7.19 -13.74
N SER A 101 23.75 7.75 -13.04
CA SER A 101 23.63 9.21 -12.98
C SER A 101 24.71 9.83 -12.07
N ARG A 102 25.76 10.38 -12.69
CA ARG A 102 26.58 11.44 -12.07
C ARG A 102 25.86 12.80 -12.06
N GLY A 103 24.66 12.88 -12.65
CA GLY A 103 23.86 14.09 -12.74
C GLY A 103 23.08 14.40 -11.46
N ARG A 104 22.66 15.67 -11.34
CA ARG A 104 21.74 16.13 -10.30
C ARG A 104 20.37 15.50 -10.48
N ALA A 105 19.62 15.33 -9.39
CA ALA A 105 18.21 14.95 -9.49
C ALA A 105 17.44 15.97 -10.35
N PRO A 106 16.42 15.55 -11.12
CA PRO A 106 15.48 16.50 -11.73
C PRO A 106 14.92 17.45 -10.67
N GLU A 107 14.58 18.66 -11.09
CA GLU A 107 14.06 19.68 -10.18
C GLU A 107 12.82 19.18 -9.42
N GLY A 108 12.82 19.36 -8.10
CA GLY A 108 11.74 18.90 -7.23
C GLY A 108 11.59 17.39 -7.10
N CYS A 109 12.54 16.59 -7.61
CA CYS A 109 12.50 15.12 -7.57
C CYS A 109 13.62 14.55 -6.69
N LEU A 110 13.41 13.34 -6.17
CA LEU A 110 14.46 12.54 -5.54
C LEU A 110 15.08 11.57 -6.56
N LEU A 111 16.39 11.35 -6.47
CA LEU A 111 17.11 10.45 -7.35
C LEU A 111 17.92 9.44 -6.54
N HIS A 112 17.53 8.18 -6.66
CA HIS A 112 18.17 7.01 -6.08
C HIS A 112 19.20 6.41 -7.05
N ARG A 113 20.32 5.93 -6.51
CA ARG A 113 21.43 5.37 -7.30
C ARG A 113 21.60 3.90 -6.98
N THR A 114 20.89 3.07 -7.72
CA THR A 114 20.86 1.62 -7.52
C THR A 114 20.78 0.97 -8.89
N ALA A 115 21.48 -0.15 -9.07
CA ALA A 115 21.38 -0.96 -10.29
C ALA A 115 19.94 -1.45 -10.50
N LEU A 116 19.47 -1.34 -11.75
CA LEU A 116 18.19 -1.87 -12.23
C LEU A 116 18.49 -2.74 -13.45
N SER A 117 17.89 -3.92 -13.51
CA SER A 117 17.82 -4.72 -14.73
C SER A 117 16.55 -4.37 -15.52
N ASP A 118 16.54 -4.71 -16.81
CA ASP A 118 15.43 -4.32 -17.71
C ASP A 118 14.12 -5.08 -17.39
N ASP A 119 14.21 -6.27 -16.80
CA ASP A 119 13.08 -7.05 -16.31
C ASP A 119 12.43 -6.44 -15.06
N GLU A 120 13.14 -5.57 -14.33
CA GLU A 120 12.61 -4.83 -13.18
C GLU A 120 11.82 -3.56 -13.60
N ILE A 121 11.61 -3.33 -14.90
CA ILE A 121 11.04 -2.10 -15.46
C ILE A 121 9.78 -2.41 -16.26
N VAL A 122 8.68 -1.75 -15.91
CA VAL A 122 7.39 -1.82 -16.61
C VAL A 122 6.99 -0.45 -17.15
N SER A 123 6.05 -0.44 -18.11
CA SER A 123 5.45 0.80 -18.60
C SER A 123 4.07 1.01 -17.97
N VAL A 124 3.88 2.15 -17.31
CA VAL A 124 2.58 2.54 -16.72
C VAL A 124 2.17 3.89 -17.28
N ALA A 125 1.13 3.90 -18.12
CA ALA A 125 0.64 5.11 -18.79
C ALA A 125 1.77 5.93 -19.50
N GLY A 126 2.69 5.21 -20.16
CA GLY A 126 3.82 5.80 -20.90
C GLY A 126 5.02 6.20 -20.05
N LEU A 127 4.98 5.99 -18.72
CA LEU A 127 6.14 6.19 -17.84
C LEU A 127 6.90 4.88 -17.67
N ARG A 128 8.24 4.94 -17.66
CA ARG A 128 9.08 3.82 -17.20
C ARG A 128 9.03 3.76 -15.67
N VAL A 129 8.55 2.67 -15.10
CA VAL A 129 8.34 2.51 -13.66
C VAL A 129 8.99 1.20 -13.21
N THR A 130 9.56 1.15 -12.00
CA THR A 130 9.96 -0.14 -11.42
C THR A 130 8.74 -1.04 -11.27
N ASP A 131 8.91 -2.34 -11.51
CA ASP A 131 7.82 -3.30 -11.27
C ASP A 131 7.40 -3.33 -9.78
N ALA A 132 6.32 -4.06 -9.48
CA ALA A 132 5.80 -4.13 -8.11
C ALA A 132 6.81 -4.69 -7.11
N SER A 133 7.43 -5.83 -7.41
CA SER A 133 8.37 -6.50 -6.50
C SER A 133 9.58 -5.61 -6.21
N ARG A 134 10.18 -5.02 -7.24
CA ARG A 134 11.30 -4.10 -7.12
C ARG A 134 10.91 -2.84 -6.35
N THR A 135 9.76 -2.26 -6.65
CA THR A 135 9.24 -1.08 -5.93
C THR A 135 9.12 -1.34 -4.43
N LEU A 136 8.54 -2.48 -4.05
CA LEU A 136 8.34 -2.86 -2.66
C LEU A 136 9.66 -3.16 -1.94
N VAL A 137 10.61 -3.82 -2.60
CA VAL A 137 11.94 -4.06 -2.05
C VAL A 137 12.71 -2.76 -1.81
N ASP A 138 12.65 -1.81 -2.75
CA ASP A 138 13.29 -0.50 -2.59
C ASP A 138 12.67 0.28 -1.41
N LEU A 139 11.34 0.22 -1.24
CA LEU A 139 10.66 0.79 -0.07
C LEU A 139 11.07 0.11 1.24
N LEU A 140 11.08 -1.23 1.30
CA LEU A 140 11.52 -2.00 2.46
C LEU A 140 12.95 -1.64 2.90
N ARG A 141 13.83 -1.29 1.96
CA ARG A 141 15.23 -0.94 2.24
C ARG A 141 15.47 0.50 2.68
N THR A 142 14.63 1.44 2.26
CA THR A 142 14.98 2.87 2.30
C THR A 142 13.90 3.77 2.89
N ALA A 143 12.64 3.36 2.84
CA ALA A 143 11.55 4.16 3.41
C ALA A 143 11.49 4.01 4.93
N GLU A 144 10.68 4.86 5.57
CA GLU A 144 10.29 4.66 6.96
C GLU A 144 9.52 3.35 7.13
N ARG A 145 9.68 2.70 8.29
CA ARG A 145 9.13 1.35 8.55
C ARG A 145 7.65 1.25 8.21
N ASP A 146 6.85 2.18 8.72
CA ASP A 146 5.40 2.17 8.56
C ASP A 146 5.00 2.40 7.10
N ALA A 147 5.70 3.30 6.39
CA ALA A 147 5.45 3.55 4.97
C ALA A 147 5.76 2.33 4.09
N ALA A 148 6.85 1.61 4.41
CA ALA A 148 7.22 0.39 3.72
C ALA A 148 6.17 -0.73 3.93
N LEU A 149 5.76 -0.96 5.18
CA LEU A 149 4.82 -2.03 5.51
C LEU A 149 3.42 -1.76 4.98
N VAL A 150 2.96 -0.50 5.02
CA VAL A 150 1.70 -0.09 4.38
C VAL A 150 1.70 -0.40 2.89
N ALA A 151 2.80 -0.07 2.20
CA ALA A 151 2.91 -0.32 0.76
C ALA A 151 2.92 -1.82 0.46
N VAL A 152 3.70 -2.62 1.19
CA VAL A 152 3.76 -4.07 1.00
C VAL A 152 2.39 -4.69 1.28
N GLU A 153 1.79 -4.43 2.44
CA GLU A 153 0.50 -5.02 2.78
C GLU A 153 -0.62 -4.58 1.85
N SER A 154 -0.60 -3.32 1.39
CA SER A 154 -1.54 -2.87 0.35
C SER A 154 -1.33 -3.67 -0.93
N ALA A 155 -0.10 -3.89 -1.38
CA ALA A 155 0.15 -4.63 -2.62
C ALA A 155 -0.28 -6.11 -2.55
N LEU A 156 -0.21 -6.72 -1.37
CA LEU A 156 -0.57 -8.13 -1.12
C LEU A 156 -2.06 -8.38 -0.94
N THR A 157 -2.88 -7.34 -0.85
CA THR A 157 -4.29 -7.47 -0.48
C THR A 157 -5.21 -6.86 -1.54
N ARG A 158 -6.43 -7.38 -1.60
CA ARG A 158 -7.50 -6.70 -2.34
C ARG A 158 -7.89 -5.43 -1.58
N ARG A 159 -7.94 -4.30 -2.28
CA ARG A 159 -8.26 -2.99 -1.67
C ARG A 159 -9.49 -2.37 -2.31
N PRO A 160 -10.33 -1.67 -1.54
CA PRO A 160 -11.40 -0.88 -2.13
C PRO A 160 -10.77 0.25 -2.96
N LEU A 161 -11.22 0.42 -4.21
CA LEU A 161 -10.91 1.63 -4.96
C LEU A 161 -11.61 2.81 -4.29
N ALA A 162 -10.94 3.95 -4.22
CA ALA A 162 -11.55 5.19 -3.75
C ALA A 162 -12.87 5.44 -4.52
N PRO A 163 -13.93 5.95 -3.87
CA PRO A 163 -15.21 6.17 -4.52
C PRO A 163 -15.08 7.24 -5.61
N GLY A 164 -14.90 6.80 -6.86
CA GLY A 164 -15.11 7.61 -8.05
C GLY A 164 -16.58 7.50 -8.45
N GLY A 165 -17.40 8.44 -7.99
CA GLY A 165 -18.76 8.72 -8.44
C GLY A 165 -19.72 7.51 -8.58
N GLY A 166 -20.59 7.28 -7.59
CA GLY A 166 -21.89 6.60 -7.76
C GLY A 166 -21.94 5.12 -8.15
N TRP A 167 -20.85 4.50 -8.59
CA TRP A 167 -20.81 3.08 -8.98
C TRP A 167 -20.52 2.15 -7.76
N PRO A 168 -20.92 0.87 -7.80
CA PRO A 168 -20.63 -0.08 -6.72
C PRO A 168 -19.13 -0.12 -6.42
N ARG A 169 -18.78 -0.35 -5.14
CA ARG A 169 -17.41 -0.44 -4.64
C ARG A 169 -16.58 -1.35 -5.55
N ARG A 170 -15.77 -0.76 -6.43
CA ARG A 170 -14.80 -1.49 -7.24
C ARG A 170 -13.63 -1.86 -6.34
N TRP A 171 -13.10 -3.07 -6.50
CA TRP A 171 -11.94 -3.54 -5.75
C TRP A 171 -10.75 -3.62 -6.69
N ARG A 172 -9.60 -3.16 -6.22
CA ARG A 172 -8.31 -3.47 -6.83
C ARG A 172 -7.96 -4.89 -6.39
N GLU A 173 -7.60 -5.72 -7.37
CA GLU A 173 -6.96 -7.00 -7.08
C GLU A 173 -5.62 -6.81 -6.35
N GLN A 174 -5.09 -7.89 -5.80
CA GLN A 174 -3.70 -7.89 -5.30
C GLN A 174 -2.76 -7.54 -6.46
N VAL A 175 -1.77 -6.70 -6.19
CA VAL A 175 -0.80 -6.23 -7.18
C VAL A 175 0.33 -7.24 -7.36
N THR A 176 0.69 -7.94 -6.28
CA THR A 176 1.69 -9.00 -6.24
C THR A 176 1.40 -9.92 -5.05
N ASP A 177 2.22 -10.94 -4.85
CA ASP A 177 2.14 -11.84 -3.70
C ASP A 177 3.44 -11.83 -2.86
N LEU A 178 3.37 -12.43 -1.68
CA LEU A 178 4.47 -12.41 -0.72
C LEU A 178 5.68 -13.20 -1.23
N HIS A 179 5.45 -14.22 -2.06
CA HIS A 179 6.52 -15.03 -2.63
C HIS A 179 7.34 -14.21 -3.62
N ALA A 180 6.69 -13.49 -4.54
CA ALA A 180 7.36 -12.61 -5.50
C ALA A 180 8.19 -11.50 -4.82
N VAL A 181 7.68 -10.91 -3.73
CA VAL A 181 8.44 -9.92 -2.94
C VAL A 181 9.63 -10.56 -2.24
N SER A 182 9.47 -11.77 -1.72
CA SER A 182 10.53 -12.51 -1.02
C SER A 182 11.65 -12.93 -1.98
N GLU A 183 11.31 -13.43 -3.16
CA GLU A 183 12.25 -13.79 -4.21
C GLU A 183 13.03 -12.57 -4.69
N ALA A 184 12.34 -11.45 -4.96
CA ALA A 184 13.00 -10.21 -5.34
C ALA A 184 13.95 -9.73 -4.23
N LEU A 185 13.55 -9.80 -2.95
CA LEU A 185 14.40 -9.43 -1.83
C LEU A 185 15.62 -10.35 -1.68
N ALA A 186 15.47 -11.64 -1.95
CA ALA A 186 16.58 -12.60 -1.95
C ALA A 186 17.58 -12.29 -3.09
N GLY A 187 17.07 -11.95 -4.27
CA GLY A 187 17.85 -11.66 -5.47
C GLY A 187 18.69 -10.37 -5.42
N ILE A 188 18.40 -9.43 -4.51
CA ILE A 188 19.12 -8.13 -4.54
C ILE A 188 20.59 -8.22 -4.12
N GLY A 189 21.03 -9.31 -3.49
CA GLY A 189 22.38 -9.48 -2.95
C GLY A 189 22.69 -8.59 -1.73
N GLN A 190 23.96 -8.21 -1.56
CA GLN A 190 24.45 -7.46 -0.38
C GLN A 190 24.25 -5.93 -0.47
N ARG A 191 23.09 -5.49 -0.93
CA ARG A 191 22.80 -4.04 -1.04
C ARG A 191 22.53 -3.42 0.32
N ARG A 192 22.89 -2.14 0.48
CA ARG A 192 22.55 -1.34 1.68
C ARG A 192 21.05 -1.44 1.97
N GLY A 193 20.72 -1.70 3.24
CA GLY A 193 19.34 -1.83 3.72
C GLY A 193 18.74 -3.23 3.60
N VAL A 194 19.44 -4.24 3.05
CA VAL A 194 18.88 -5.60 2.89
C VAL A 194 18.51 -6.27 4.22
N VAL A 195 19.33 -6.12 5.27
CA VAL A 195 19.05 -6.69 6.60
C VAL A 195 17.78 -6.07 7.18
N GLN A 196 17.65 -4.74 7.10
CA GLN A 196 16.46 -4.03 7.52
C GLN A 196 15.22 -4.45 6.70
N ALA A 197 15.36 -4.61 5.39
CA ALA A 197 14.28 -5.05 4.53
C ALA A 197 13.78 -6.45 4.91
N ARG A 198 14.68 -7.39 5.23
CA ARG A 198 14.32 -8.73 5.73
C ARG A 198 13.60 -8.68 7.07
N GLN A 199 14.12 -7.88 8.01
CA GLN A 199 13.48 -7.66 9.31
C GLN A 199 12.07 -7.08 9.17
N ARG A 200 11.88 -6.13 8.24
CA ARG A 200 10.58 -5.53 7.95
C ARG A 200 9.65 -6.52 7.25
N LEU A 201 10.12 -7.27 6.27
CA LEU A 201 9.31 -8.28 5.59
C LEU A 201 8.74 -9.31 6.59
N ALA A 202 9.49 -9.68 7.63
CA ALA A 202 9.01 -10.54 8.71
C ALA A 202 7.88 -9.95 9.57
N LEU A 203 7.65 -8.63 9.51
CA LEU A 203 6.55 -7.95 10.21
C LEU A 203 5.28 -7.86 9.36
N VAL A 204 5.34 -8.17 8.07
CA VAL A 204 4.21 -8.04 7.14
C VAL A 204 3.06 -8.94 7.55
N ASP A 205 1.86 -8.39 7.57
CA ASP A 205 0.61 -9.13 7.73
C ASP A 205 -0.23 -9.00 6.45
N PRO A 206 -0.30 -10.05 5.61
CA PRO A 206 -1.04 -10.02 4.35
C PRO A 206 -2.55 -9.99 4.56
N ARG A 207 -3.03 -9.89 5.81
CA ARG A 207 -4.45 -9.72 6.09
C ARG A 207 -4.84 -8.26 6.24
N SER A 208 -3.93 -7.35 6.61
CA SER A 208 -4.28 -5.96 6.93
C SER A 208 -5.14 -5.33 5.85
N GLY A 209 -6.26 -4.71 6.24
CA GLY A 209 -7.32 -4.16 5.39
C GLY A 209 -7.14 -2.71 4.96
N SER A 210 -6.24 -1.97 5.63
CA SER A 210 -6.01 -0.55 5.36
C SER A 210 -4.68 -0.05 5.94
N PRO A 211 -4.16 1.11 5.46
CA PRO A 211 -2.98 1.73 6.04
C PRO A 211 -3.09 1.99 7.56
N ALA A 212 -4.28 2.39 8.03
CA ALA A 212 -4.51 2.67 9.45
C ALA A 212 -4.42 1.41 10.30
N GLU A 213 -4.96 0.28 9.82
CA GLU A 213 -4.81 -1.03 10.47
C GLU A 213 -3.35 -1.47 10.52
N THR A 214 -2.59 -1.36 9.43
CA THR A 214 -1.14 -1.67 9.43
C THR A 214 -0.44 -0.90 10.54
N VAL A 215 -0.64 0.41 10.61
CA VAL A 215 0.01 1.25 11.63
C VAL A 215 -0.47 0.92 13.04
N ALA A 216 -1.77 0.72 13.25
CA ALA A 216 -2.29 0.33 14.55
C ALA A 216 -1.68 -0.99 15.05
N ARG A 217 -1.57 -1.99 14.16
CA ARG A 217 -0.94 -3.28 14.45
C ARG A 217 0.51 -3.11 14.86
N LEU A 218 1.28 -2.29 14.14
CA LEU A 218 2.69 -2.03 14.46
C LEU A 218 2.84 -1.35 15.82
N ARG A 219 2.00 -0.36 16.14
CA ARG A 219 2.00 0.28 17.47
C ARG A 219 1.66 -0.70 18.58
N MET A 220 0.69 -1.58 18.36
CA MET A 220 0.37 -2.66 19.31
C MET A 220 1.56 -3.62 19.48
N TYR A 221 2.22 -4.00 18.38
CA TYR A 221 3.36 -4.91 18.42
C TYR A 221 4.55 -4.30 19.17
N ASP A 222 4.88 -3.04 18.90
CA ASP A 222 5.91 -2.27 19.61
C ASP A 222 5.61 -2.19 21.13
N ALA A 223 4.33 -2.16 21.50
CA ALA A 223 3.86 -2.10 22.88
C ALA A 223 3.76 -3.48 23.57
N GLY A 224 4.21 -4.56 22.93
CA GLY A 224 4.13 -5.92 23.46
C GLY A 224 2.76 -6.58 23.33
N LEU A 225 1.80 -5.93 22.68
CA LEU A 225 0.47 -6.48 22.43
C LEU A 225 0.50 -7.33 21.15
N ARG A 226 -0.22 -8.46 21.16
CA ARG A 226 -0.26 -9.42 20.06
C ARG A 226 -1.70 -9.82 19.70
N PRO A 227 -2.49 -8.91 19.11
CA PRO A 227 -3.80 -9.27 18.59
C PRO A 227 -3.67 -10.16 17.34
N LEU A 228 -4.72 -10.94 17.08
CA LEU A 228 -4.96 -11.56 15.78
C LEU A 228 -5.64 -10.54 14.85
N SER A 229 -5.19 -10.45 13.61
CA SER A 229 -5.76 -9.52 12.62
C SER A 229 -6.88 -10.16 11.80
N GLN A 230 -7.89 -9.36 11.39
CA GLN A 230 -8.91 -9.71 10.40
C GLN A 230 -9.63 -11.04 10.72
N VAL A 231 -10.00 -11.22 12.00
CA VAL A 231 -10.59 -12.46 12.51
C VAL A 231 -12.06 -12.55 12.09
N PRO A 232 -12.50 -13.65 11.45
CA PRO A 232 -13.91 -13.87 11.13
C PRO A 232 -14.70 -14.34 12.36
N PHE A 233 -15.88 -13.77 12.54
CA PHE A 233 -16.90 -14.15 13.51
C PHE A 233 -18.17 -14.54 12.76
N THR A 234 -18.97 -15.40 13.38
CA THR A 234 -20.33 -15.72 12.95
C THR A 234 -21.28 -15.24 14.04
N ALA A 235 -22.02 -14.17 13.77
CA ALA A 235 -23.01 -13.65 14.71
C ALA A 235 -24.18 -14.65 14.87
N PRO A 236 -24.97 -14.58 15.96
CA PRO A 236 -26.07 -15.52 16.19
C PRO A 236 -27.13 -15.58 15.08
N ASN A 237 -27.25 -14.53 14.27
CA ASN A 237 -28.11 -14.49 13.08
C ASN A 237 -27.48 -15.16 11.83
N GLY A 238 -26.33 -15.83 11.97
CA GLY A 238 -25.58 -16.46 10.88
C GLY A 238 -24.72 -15.50 10.06
N ARG A 239 -24.74 -14.19 10.34
CA ARG A 239 -23.96 -13.19 9.60
C ARG A 239 -22.47 -13.36 9.87
N ARG A 240 -21.67 -13.42 8.81
CA ARG A 240 -20.21 -13.38 8.91
C ARG A 240 -19.72 -11.95 9.03
N ILE A 241 -18.98 -11.67 10.10
CA ILE A 241 -18.39 -10.36 10.41
C ILE A 241 -16.89 -10.55 10.53
N ARG A 242 -16.07 -9.61 10.06
CA ARG A 242 -14.62 -9.68 10.19
C ARG A 242 -14.14 -8.45 10.93
N VAL A 243 -13.46 -8.65 12.07
CA VAL A 243 -12.95 -7.56 12.91
C VAL A 243 -11.48 -7.32 12.63
N ASP A 244 -11.04 -6.07 12.74
CA ASP A 244 -9.66 -5.69 12.42
C ASP A 244 -8.66 -6.37 13.36
N PHE A 245 -8.94 -6.37 14.67
CA PHE A 245 -8.08 -6.98 15.69
C PHE A 245 -8.89 -7.68 16.78
N PHE A 246 -8.40 -8.84 17.24
CA PHE A 246 -9.00 -9.60 18.33
C PHE A 246 -7.94 -10.14 19.29
N PHE A 247 -8.20 -10.02 20.60
CA PHE A 247 -7.43 -10.64 21.68
C PHE A 247 -8.22 -11.83 22.23
N PRO A 248 -7.94 -13.08 21.80
CA PRO A 248 -8.81 -14.22 22.06
C PRO A 248 -9.03 -14.53 23.54
N VAL A 249 -7.96 -14.50 24.34
CA VAL A 249 -8.03 -14.79 25.77
C VAL A 249 -8.88 -13.77 26.53
N ALA A 250 -8.81 -12.49 26.11
CA ALA A 250 -9.58 -11.42 26.75
C ALA A 250 -10.98 -11.24 26.13
N GLY A 251 -11.27 -11.86 24.98
CA GLY A 251 -12.47 -11.55 24.20
C GLY A 251 -12.57 -10.06 23.81
N LEU A 252 -11.44 -9.37 23.65
CA LEU A 252 -11.40 -7.94 23.31
C LEU A 252 -11.27 -7.75 21.80
N VAL A 253 -12.23 -7.06 21.20
CA VAL A 253 -12.18 -6.59 19.80
C VAL A 253 -11.68 -5.15 19.75
N VAL A 254 -10.83 -4.85 18.77
CA VAL A 254 -10.39 -3.49 18.44
C VAL A 254 -10.62 -3.25 16.94
N GLU A 255 -11.44 -2.27 16.59
CA GLU A 255 -11.68 -1.85 15.19
C GLU A 255 -11.01 -0.48 14.93
N ILE A 256 -10.47 -0.30 13.73
CA ILE A 256 -9.87 0.94 13.26
C ILE A 256 -10.72 1.53 12.14
N GLU A 257 -11.36 2.65 12.42
CA GLU A 257 -12.18 3.37 11.46
C GLU A 257 -11.32 4.05 10.40
N GLY A 258 -11.51 3.65 9.14
CA GLY A 258 -10.91 4.33 7.99
C GLY A 258 -11.43 5.75 7.80
N TYR A 259 -10.62 6.60 7.14
CA TYR A 259 -10.89 8.03 6.89
C TYR A 259 -12.20 8.37 6.15
N GLY A 260 -12.91 7.36 5.60
CA GLY A 260 -14.00 7.54 4.66
C GLY A 260 -15.37 7.12 5.20
N PHE A 261 -15.89 7.78 6.23
CA PHE A 261 -17.34 7.76 6.47
C PHE A 261 -18.05 8.74 5.53
N HIS A 262 -18.05 8.43 4.22
CA HIS A 262 -19.01 8.97 3.26
C HIS A 262 -19.99 7.87 2.84
N GLY A 263 -20.50 7.14 3.83
CA GLY A 263 -21.61 6.22 3.64
C GLY A 263 -22.93 6.97 3.73
N GLY A 264 -23.80 6.82 2.72
CA GLY A 264 -25.19 7.27 2.85
C GLY A 264 -25.90 6.59 4.03
N ARG A 265 -27.12 7.04 4.37
CA ARG A 265 -27.88 6.55 5.53
C ARG A 265 -27.95 5.02 5.65
N ALA A 266 -28.01 4.30 4.53
CA ALA A 266 -28.02 2.84 4.49
C ALA A 266 -26.70 2.20 4.98
N ALA A 267 -25.55 2.78 4.62
CA ALA A 267 -24.25 2.28 5.08
C ALA A 267 -24.05 2.52 6.58
N HIS A 268 -24.53 3.66 7.09
CA HIS A 268 -24.54 3.94 8.53
C HIS A 268 -25.43 2.94 9.29
N ARG A 269 -26.66 2.67 8.80
CA ARG A 269 -27.53 1.65 9.39
C ARG A 269 -26.86 0.27 9.41
N ALA A 270 -26.27 -0.15 8.30
CA ALA A 270 -25.59 -1.45 8.20
C ALA A 270 -24.37 -1.57 9.14
N ASP A 271 -23.67 -0.46 9.41
CA ASP A 271 -22.58 -0.39 10.39
C ASP A 271 -23.09 -0.55 11.83
N VAL A 272 -24.18 0.13 12.17
CA VAL A 272 -24.85 -0.01 13.48
C VAL A 272 -25.35 -1.43 13.71
N GLU A 273 -26.00 -2.03 12.71
CA GLU A 273 -26.45 -3.43 12.78
C GLU A 273 -25.27 -4.39 12.95
N ARG A 274 -24.20 -4.20 12.17
CA ARG A 274 -22.97 -5.00 12.29
C ARG A 274 -22.37 -4.91 13.69
N PHE A 275 -22.32 -3.71 14.26
CA PHE A 275 -21.80 -3.48 15.61
C PHE A 275 -22.63 -4.21 16.68
N ASN A 276 -23.95 -4.12 16.60
CA ASN A 276 -24.86 -4.80 17.52
C ASN A 276 -24.75 -6.33 17.41
N ASP A 277 -24.64 -6.85 16.19
CA ASP A 277 -24.47 -8.29 15.94
C ASP A 277 -23.19 -8.83 16.55
N LEU A 278 -22.08 -8.08 16.45
CA LEU A 278 -20.79 -8.49 16.98
C LEU A 278 -20.77 -8.53 18.52
N GLY A 279 -21.46 -7.59 19.18
CA GLY A 279 -21.62 -7.60 20.64
C GLY A 279 -22.42 -8.78 21.18
N ARG A 280 -23.09 -9.55 20.31
CA ARG A 280 -23.82 -10.79 20.66
C ARG A 280 -22.98 -12.05 20.44
N CYS A 281 -21.79 -11.95 19.87
CA CYS A 281 -20.89 -13.09 19.74
C CYS A 281 -20.38 -13.50 21.13
N PRO A 282 -20.48 -14.78 21.53
CA PRO A 282 -20.12 -15.24 22.87
C PRO A 282 -18.63 -15.06 23.21
N GLU A 283 -17.77 -14.99 22.19
CA GLU A 283 -16.34 -14.77 22.35
C GLU A 283 -16.00 -13.28 22.57
N VAL A 284 -16.92 -12.35 22.29
CA VAL A 284 -16.70 -10.91 22.39
C VAL A 284 -17.18 -10.42 23.75
N ARG A 285 -16.24 -10.06 24.62
CA ARG A 285 -16.50 -9.47 25.94
C ARG A 285 -16.56 -7.95 25.89
N ARG A 286 -15.70 -7.34 25.08
CA ARG A 286 -15.60 -5.89 24.94
C ARG A 286 -15.14 -5.51 23.54
N MET A 287 -15.54 -4.33 23.12
CA MET A 287 -15.15 -3.75 21.84
C MET A 287 -14.64 -2.32 22.05
N LEU A 288 -13.54 -1.99 21.38
CA LEU A 288 -13.02 -0.62 21.29
C LEU A 288 -12.98 -0.22 19.81
N ARG A 289 -13.32 1.04 19.53
CA ARG A 289 -13.23 1.63 18.19
C ARG A 289 -12.29 2.83 18.26
N PHE A 290 -11.39 2.92 17.29
CA PHE A 290 -10.45 4.02 17.18
C PHE A 290 -10.49 4.60 15.78
N THR A 291 -10.25 5.89 15.65
CA THR A 291 -10.12 6.52 14.34
C THR A 291 -8.74 6.26 13.75
N ALA A 292 -8.58 6.43 12.44
CA ALA A 292 -7.26 6.48 11.82
C ALA A 292 -6.33 7.51 12.50
N ALA A 293 -6.85 8.65 12.95
CA ALA A 293 -6.08 9.65 13.69
C ALA A 293 -5.57 9.12 15.04
N ASP A 294 -6.32 8.25 15.73
CA ASP A 294 -5.83 7.62 16.95
C ASP A 294 -4.65 6.66 16.67
N ALA A 295 -4.66 5.97 15.52
CA ALA A 295 -3.55 5.10 15.10
C ALA A 295 -2.31 5.89 14.65
N PHE A 296 -2.49 6.93 13.84
CA PHE A 296 -1.38 7.71 13.26
C PHE A 296 -0.83 8.78 14.21
N GLU A 297 -1.70 9.56 14.85
CA GLU A 297 -1.34 10.78 15.58
C GLU A 297 -1.37 10.60 17.09
N ARG A 298 -2.23 9.72 17.62
CA ARG A 298 -2.43 9.54 19.07
C ARG A 298 -2.24 8.10 19.54
N PRO A 299 -1.19 7.38 19.09
CA PRO A 299 -1.06 5.94 19.36
C PRO A 299 -0.98 5.62 20.85
N GLN A 300 -0.41 6.50 21.68
CA GLN A 300 -0.33 6.27 23.14
C GLN A 300 -1.71 6.25 23.79
N ARG A 301 -2.65 7.08 23.31
CA ARG A 301 -4.05 7.08 23.80
C ARG A 301 -4.73 5.76 23.45
N MET A 302 -4.58 5.30 22.20
CA MET A 302 -5.09 4.01 21.75
C MET A 302 -4.53 2.85 22.60
N LEU A 303 -3.20 2.80 22.76
CA LEU A 303 -2.53 1.75 23.52
C LEU A 303 -2.90 1.76 25.01
N HIS A 304 -3.05 2.93 25.62
CA HIS A 304 -3.50 3.05 27.00
C HIS A 304 -4.92 2.50 27.18
N ALA A 305 -5.85 2.87 26.30
CA ALA A 305 -7.23 2.37 26.34
C ALA A 305 -7.30 0.85 26.15
N ILE A 306 -6.49 0.28 25.24
CA ILE A 306 -6.42 -1.18 25.05
C ILE A 306 -5.88 -1.86 26.32
N ARG A 307 -4.80 -1.36 26.91
CA ARG A 307 -4.23 -1.94 28.15
C ARG A 307 -5.18 -1.85 29.33
N ALA A 308 -5.85 -0.71 29.50
CA ALA A 308 -6.87 -0.55 30.55
C ALA A 308 -7.99 -1.57 30.38
N ALA A 309 -8.50 -1.74 29.16
CA ALA A 309 -9.52 -2.73 28.87
C ALA A 309 -9.06 -4.17 29.16
N LEU A 310 -7.83 -4.53 28.76
CA LEU A 310 -7.26 -5.84 29.06
C LEU A 310 -7.11 -6.07 30.57
N GLY A 311 -6.69 -5.06 31.33
CA GLY A 311 -6.56 -5.12 32.79
C GLY A 311 -7.91 -5.29 33.50
N GLU A 312 -8.92 -4.52 33.10
CA GLU A 312 -10.28 -4.62 33.64
C GLU A 312 -10.90 -5.99 33.39
N ILE A 313 -10.71 -6.55 32.18
CA ILE A 313 -11.21 -7.89 31.82
C ILE A 313 -10.50 -8.97 32.63
N ALA A 314 -9.18 -8.83 32.84
CA ALA A 314 -8.42 -9.79 33.64
C ALA A 314 -8.82 -9.76 35.13
N ALA A 315 -9.15 -8.58 35.67
CA ALA A 315 -9.57 -8.41 37.06
C ALA A 315 -10.98 -8.95 37.34
N GLY A 316 -11.88 -8.94 36.36
CA GLY A 316 -13.28 -9.40 36.50
C GLY A 316 -13.52 -10.91 36.38
N GLY A 317 -12.52 -11.75 36.70
CA GLY A 317 -12.39 -13.20 36.42
C GLY A 317 -13.59 -14.10 36.00
N SER A 318 -13.31 -14.91 34.97
CA SER A 318 -13.90 -16.17 34.48
C SER A 318 -15.31 -16.17 33.84
N HIS A 319 -15.33 -16.26 32.50
CA HIS A 319 -16.53 -16.54 31.70
C HIS A 319 -16.44 -17.99 31.15
N PRO A 320 -17.56 -18.70 30.85
CA PRO A 320 -17.57 -20.11 30.43
C PRO A 320 -16.66 -20.44 29.23
N ALA A 321 -16.36 -19.46 28.37
CA ALA A 321 -15.43 -19.62 27.24
C ALA A 321 -13.98 -19.91 27.67
N ASP A 322 -13.58 -19.53 28.90
CA ASP A 322 -12.25 -19.83 29.44
C ASP A 322 -12.04 -21.34 29.67
N ALA A 323 -13.12 -22.14 29.76
CA ALA A 323 -13.04 -23.60 29.82
C ALA A 323 -12.84 -24.21 28.42
N ALA A 324 -13.50 -23.68 27.39
CA ALA A 324 -13.39 -24.16 26.02
C ALA A 324 -12.02 -23.83 25.39
N ALA A 325 -11.47 -22.63 25.65
CA ALA A 325 -10.14 -22.26 25.20
C ALA A 325 -9.03 -23.09 25.89
N ARG A 326 -9.21 -23.42 27.17
CA ARG A 326 -8.30 -24.33 27.90
C ARG A 326 -8.37 -25.77 27.39
N ALA A 327 -9.56 -26.25 27.00
CA ALA A 327 -9.75 -27.57 26.39
C ALA A 327 -9.16 -27.68 24.97
N ALA A 328 -9.25 -26.61 24.16
CA ALA A 328 -8.64 -26.58 22.83
C ALA A 328 -7.10 -26.51 22.91
N ALA A 329 -6.54 -25.79 23.89
CA ALA A 329 -5.11 -25.73 24.12
C ALA A 329 -4.52 -27.05 24.67
N SER A 330 -5.26 -27.79 25.51
CA SER A 330 -4.82 -29.09 26.03
C SER A 330 -4.95 -30.22 24.99
N ALA A 331 -5.99 -30.19 24.14
CA ALA A 331 -6.15 -31.15 23.04
C ALA A 331 -5.07 -31.00 21.94
N GLY A 332 -4.66 -29.76 21.63
CA GLY A 332 -3.55 -29.49 20.71
C GLY A 332 -2.18 -29.94 21.23
N ALA A 333 -1.95 -29.85 22.55
CA ALA A 333 -0.71 -30.31 23.18
C ALA A 333 -0.62 -31.85 23.27
N SER A 334 -1.75 -32.55 23.49
CA SER A 334 -1.79 -34.01 23.51
C SER A 334 -1.64 -34.63 22.11
N SER A 335 -2.15 -33.97 21.07
CA SER A 335 -1.98 -34.37 19.67
C SER A 335 -0.53 -34.22 19.20
N ALA A 336 0.13 -33.10 19.56
CA ALA A 336 1.53 -32.88 19.24
C ALA A 336 2.48 -33.84 19.99
N ALA A 337 2.13 -34.23 21.23
CA ALA A 337 2.90 -35.23 21.97
C ALA A 337 2.76 -36.65 21.38
N ALA A 338 1.57 -37.02 20.88
CA ALA A 338 1.35 -38.33 20.27
C ALA A 338 2.03 -38.50 18.89
N GLU A 339 2.10 -37.43 18.09
CA GLU A 339 2.80 -37.44 16.79
C GLU A 339 4.32 -37.55 16.93
N VAL A 340 4.91 -36.96 17.98
CA VAL A 340 6.36 -37.06 18.24
C VAL A 340 6.75 -38.47 18.69
N THR A 341 5.92 -39.15 19.48
CA THR A 341 6.20 -40.54 19.92
C THR A 341 6.02 -41.56 18.78
N ALA A 342 5.10 -41.31 17.85
CA ALA A 342 4.89 -42.18 16.68
C ALA A 342 5.99 -42.05 15.62
N SER A 343 6.61 -40.87 15.48
CA SER A 343 7.75 -40.67 14.58
C SER A 343 9.07 -41.28 15.09
N ALA A 344 9.19 -41.53 16.40
CA ALA A 344 10.39 -42.11 16.99
C ALA A 344 10.43 -43.65 16.90
N THR A 345 9.27 -44.32 16.81
CA THR A 345 9.16 -45.78 16.66
C THR A 345 9.21 -46.27 15.20
N ALA A 346 9.09 -45.37 14.22
CA ALA A 346 9.23 -45.71 12.80
C ALA A 346 10.67 -45.57 12.26
N ALA A 347 11.62 -45.16 13.10
CA ALA A 347 13.03 -44.93 12.75
C ALA A 347 14.01 -45.82 13.55
N ALA A 348 13.53 -46.92 14.14
CA ALA A 348 14.34 -47.97 14.77
C ALA A 348 14.00 -49.33 14.13
#